data_AF-A0A7V7FMH3-F1
#
_entry.id   AF-A0A7V7FMH3-F1
#
_cell.length_a   1.000
_cell.length_b   1.000
_cell.length_c   1.000
_cell.angle_alpha   90.00
_cell.angle_beta   90.00
_cell.angle_gamma   90.00
#
_symmetry.space_group_name_H-M   'P 1'
#
loop_
_entity.id
_entity.type
_entity.pdbx_description
1 polymer ?
#
loop_
_entity_poly.entity_id
_entity_poly.type
_entity_poly.pdbx_seq_one_letter_code
_entity_poly.pdbx_strand_id
1 'polypeptide(L)'
;MLRFEQITYRIGPRTLFDGASATVNTGHRVGFVGRNGTGKTTLLGMLSGVTEPDSGTISVPSRWRIGITRQEAPDGPENLLEIVLAADQELASLNREAKTATDPGRIAEIHVRLHDKGASRASARAARLLAGLGFDEAAQQRPCHSFSDGWRKRRGGQVLNIEFLSQAVG
;
A
#
# COMPACT_ATOMS: atom_id res chain seq x y z
N MET A 1 -7.15 17.68 9.31
CA MET A 1 -7.67 16.61 10.17
C MET A 1 -8.49 15.68 9.31
N LEU A 2 -8.44 14.38 9.55
CA LEU A 2 -9.39 13.41 9.00
C LEU A 2 -10.67 13.51 9.82
N ARG A 3 -11.83 13.51 9.15
CA ARG A 3 -13.11 13.64 9.83
C ARG A 3 -14.15 12.70 9.24
N PHE A 4 -14.92 12.10 10.13
CA PHE A 4 -16.13 11.34 9.85
C PHE A 4 -17.31 12.14 10.40
N GLU A 5 -18.29 12.45 9.56
CA GLU A 5 -19.48 13.22 9.92
C GLU A 5 -20.74 12.39 9.67
N GLN A 6 -21.40 12.00 10.76
CA GLN A 6 -22.69 11.29 10.73
C GLN A 6 -22.70 10.06 9.81
N ILE A 7 -21.59 9.31 9.80
CA ILE A 7 -21.46 8.15 8.90
C ILE A 7 -22.42 7.05 9.32
N THR A 8 -23.18 6.57 8.35
CA THR A 8 -24.03 5.40 8.51
C THR A 8 -23.64 4.40 7.44
N TYR A 9 -23.53 3.12 7.81
CA TYR A 9 -23.24 2.06 6.86
C TYR A 9 -23.84 0.75 7.32
N ARG A 10 -24.50 0.06 6.39
CA ARG A 10 -25.20 -1.20 6.62
C ARG A 10 -24.70 -2.29 5.67
N ILE A 11 -24.59 -3.51 6.18
CA ILE A 11 -24.36 -4.71 5.37
C ILE A 11 -25.60 -5.59 5.48
N GLY A 12 -26.39 -5.64 4.40
CA GLY A 12 -27.68 -6.31 4.41
C GLY A 12 -28.57 -5.77 5.55
N PRO A 13 -29.09 -6.63 6.45
CA PRO A 13 -29.95 -6.19 7.55
C PRO A 13 -29.18 -5.58 8.72
N ARG A 14 -27.84 -5.60 8.72
CA ARG A 14 -27.03 -5.23 9.88
C ARG A 14 -26.43 -3.84 9.73
N THR A 15 -26.77 -2.95 10.66
CA THR A 15 -26.10 -1.64 10.80
C THR A 15 -24.74 -1.81 11.48
N LEU A 16 -23.67 -1.37 10.81
CA LEU A 16 -22.31 -1.36 11.38
C LEU A 16 -21.97 0.00 12.00
N PHE A 17 -22.40 1.08 11.34
CA PHE A 17 -22.26 2.45 11.81
C PHE A 17 -23.62 3.15 11.69
N ASP A 18 -23.99 3.93 12.70
CA ASP A 18 -25.26 4.66 12.77
C ASP A 18 -25.00 6.08 13.26
N GLY A 19 -25.03 7.07 12.36
CA GLY A 19 -24.75 8.48 12.68
C GLY A 19 -23.38 8.73 13.34
N ALA A 20 -22.39 7.87 13.12
CA ALA A 20 -21.12 7.94 13.83
C ALA A 20 -20.29 9.16 13.38
N SER A 21 -19.70 9.87 14.35
CA SER A 21 -18.83 11.02 14.06
C SER A 21 -17.52 10.91 14.82
N ALA A 22 -16.41 11.23 14.17
CA ALA A 22 -15.09 11.18 14.77
C ALA A 22 -14.13 12.14 14.05
N THR A 23 -13.08 12.56 14.74
CA THR A 23 -12.02 13.40 14.15
C THR A 23 -10.65 12.89 14.57
N VAL A 24 -9.73 12.80 13.60
CA VAL A 24 -8.35 12.42 13.80
C VAL A 24 -7.44 13.56 13.35
N ASN A 25 -6.69 14.11 14.30
CA ASN A 25 -5.77 15.21 14.04
C ASN A 25 -4.41 14.70 13.54
N THR A 26 -3.66 15.60 12.91
CA THR A 26 -2.29 15.33 12.46
C THR A 26 -1.44 14.85 13.64
N GLY A 27 -0.64 13.81 13.43
CA GLY A 27 0.28 13.27 14.44
C GLY A 27 -0.35 12.31 15.46
N HIS A 28 -1.69 12.16 15.46
CA HIS A 28 -2.34 11.18 16.33
C HIS A 28 -2.03 9.74 15.89
N ARG A 29 -1.78 8.88 16.87
CA ARG A 29 -1.76 7.41 16.68
C ARG A 29 -3.08 6.86 17.23
N VAL A 30 -3.96 6.41 16.33
CA VAL A 30 -5.32 5.96 16.68
C VAL A 30 -5.46 4.47 16.42
N GLY A 31 -6.04 3.75 17.38
CA GLY A 31 -6.38 2.33 17.24
C GLY A 31 -7.89 2.13 17.20
N PHE A 32 -8.38 1.35 16.22
CA PHE A 32 -9.79 0.95 16.15
C PHE A 32 -9.99 -0.40 16.86
N VAL A 33 -10.68 -0.37 17.99
CA VAL A 33 -10.99 -1.57 18.79
C VAL A 33 -12.46 -1.96 18.64
N GLY A 34 -12.74 -3.25 18.72
CA GLY A 34 -14.07 -3.81 18.52
C GLY A 34 -14.01 -5.33 18.35
N ARG A 35 -15.15 -6.01 18.46
CA ARG A 35 -15.22 -7.46 18.21
C ARG A 35 -15.02 -7.76 16.71
N ASN A 36 -14.80 -9.02 16.36
CA ASN A 36 -14.79 -9.41 14.96
C ASN A 36 -16.17 -9.14 14.33
N GLY A 37 -16.19 -8.61 13.12
CA GLY A 37 -17.42 -8.26 12.41
C GLY A 37 -18.11 -6.96 12.88
N THR A 38 -17.46 -6.10 13.67
CA THR A 38 -18.01 -4.77 14.03
C THR A 38 -17.70 -3.67 13.01
N GLY A 39 -17.25 -4.02 11.80
CA GLY A 39 -17.01 -3.03 10.73
C GLY A 39 -15.64 -2.35 10.73
N LYS A 40 -14.63 -2.89 11.43
CA LYS A 40 -13.26 -2.33 11.39
C LYS A 40 -12.66 -2.32 9.99
N THR A 41 -12.71 -3.47 9.30
CA THR A 41 -12.25 -3.58 7.91
C THR A 41 -13.09 -2.70 6.98
N THR A 42 -14.40 -2.60 7.23
CA THR A 42 -15.29 -1.69 6.50
C THR A 42 -14.90 -0.23 6.66
N LEU A 43 -14.56 0.21 7.87
CA LEU A 43 -14.10 1.58 8.14
C LEU A 43 -12.80 1.90 7.40
N LEU A 44 -11.87 0.94 7.36
CA LEU A 44 -10.65 1.06 6.56
C LEU A 44 -10.97 1.11 5.06
N GLY A 45 -11.91 0.29 4.59
CA GLY A 45 -12.44 0.32 3.22
C GLY A 45 -13.01 1.70 2.84
N MET A 46 -13.78 2.30 3.74
CA MET A 46 -14.33 3.65 3.58
C MET A 46 -13.24 4.73 3.55
N LEU A 47 -12.19 4.60 4.36
CA LEU A 47 -11.03 5.50 4.30
C LEU A 47 -10.25 5.38 2.98
N SER A 48 -10.12 4.18 2.41
CA SER A 48 -9.50 3.99 1.07
C SER A 48 -10.36 4.46 -0.09
N GLY A 49 -11.64 4.78 0.13
CA GLY A 49 -12.60 5.04 -0.95
C GLY A 49 -13.06 3.78 -1.70
N VAL A 50 -12.75 2.58 -1.19
CA VAL A 50 -13.24 1.30 -1.73
C VAL A 50 -14.70 1.06 -1.36
N THR A 51 -15.17 1.69 -0.29
CA THR A 51 -16.56 1.58 0.20
C THR A 51 -17.09 2.97 0.48
N GLU A 52 -18.30 3.27 0.03
CA GLU A 52 -18.95 4.54 0.37
C GLU A 52 -19.90 4.32 1.57
N PRO A 53 -20.02 5.30 2.49
CA PRO A 53 -21.05 5.26 3.51
C PRO A 53 -22.44 5.42 2.87
N ASP A 54 -23.46 4.81 3.46
CA ASP A 54 -24.85 4.97 3.01
C ASP A 54 -25.34 6.41 3.23
N SER A 55 -24.85 7.05 4.30
CA SER A 55 -25.07 8.46 4.59
C SER A 55 -23.94 9.06 5.42
N GLY A 56 -23.87 10.39 5.47
CA GLY A 56 -22.78 11.12 6.10
C GLY A 56 -21.59 11.31 5.16
N THR A 57 -20.48 11.84 5.67
CA THR A 57 -19.28 12.11 4.87
C THR A 57 -17.99 11.77 5.58
N ILE A 58 -16.97 11.44 4.77
CA ILE A 58 -15.59 11.28 5.24
C ILE A 58 -14.75 12.32 4.50
N SER A 59 -14.11 13.22 5.24
CA SER A 59 -13.24 14.25 4.68
C SER A 59 -11.79 14.03 5.09
N VAL A 60 -10.94 13.98 4.08
CA VAL A 60 -9.49 13.81 4.21
C VAL A 60 -8.84 15.07 3.65
N PRO A 61 -7.84 15.68 4.34
CA PRO A 61 -7.13 16.83 3.80
C PRO A 61 -6.48 16.50 2.46
N SER A 62 -6.62 17.37 1.45
CA SER A 62 -6.10 17.15 0.08
C SER A 62 -4.60 16.81 0.00
N ARG A 63 -3.81 17.30 0.96
CA ARG A 63 -2.36 17.02 1.06
C ARG A 63 -2.00 15.69 1.72
N TRP A 64 -2.98 14.98 2.30
CA TRP A 64 -2.73 13.71 2.97
C TRP A 64 -2.74 12.58 1.94
N ARG A 65 -1.78 11.67 2.07
CA ARG A 65 -1.78 10.39 1.36
C ARG A 65 -2.24 9.31 2.32
N ILE A 66 -3.21 8.50 1.88
CA ILE A 66 -3.70 7.35 2.65
C ILE A 66 -2.96 6.12 2.16
N GLY A 67 -2.22 5.48 3.06
CA GLY A 67 -1.66 4.16 2.84
C GLY A 67 -2.31 3.16 3.78
N ILE A 68 -2.86 2.09 3.23
CA ILE A 68 -3.47 0.98 3.97
C ILE A 68 -2.61 -0.24 3.76
N THR A 69 -2.38 -1.02 4.82
CA THR A 69 -1.74 -2.32 4.71
C THR A 69 -2.79 -3.41 4.73
N ARG A 70 -2.74 -4.32 3.76
CA ARG A 70 -3.57 -5.53 3.77
C ARG A 70 -3.00 -6.51 4.79
N GLN A 71 -3.87 -7.35 5.32
CA GLN A 71 -3.54 -8.23 6.44
C GLN A 71 -2.63 -9.41 6.04
N GLU A 72 -2.41 -9.64 4.74
CA GLU A 72 -1.63 -10.75 4.20
C GLU A 72 -0.40 -10.25 3.43
N ALA A 73 0.74 -10.88 3.70
CA ALA A 73 2.00 -10.67 3.01
C ALA A 73 2.05 -11.53 1.74
N PRO A 74 2.70 -11.06 0.65
CA PRO A 74 2.99 -11.88 -0.51
C PRO A 74 3.73 -13.16 -0.10
N ASP A 75 3.28 -14.29 -0.63
CA ASP A 75 3.95 -15.57 -0.54
C ASP A 75 4.39 -15.97 -1.95
N GLY A 76 5.70 -16.09 -2.15
CA GLY A 76 6.25 -16.26 -3.48
C GLY A 76 7.76 -16.55 -3.47
N PRO A 77 8.27 -17.14 -4.57
CA PRO A 77 9.71 -17.38 -4.76
C PRO A 77 10.50 -16.09 -5.01
N GLU A 78 9.83 -14.98 -5.32
CA GLU A 78 10.48 -13.71 -5.63
C GLU A 78 11.21 -13.14 -4.42
N ASN A 79 12.32 -12.46 -4.71
CA ASN A 79 13.12 -11.79 -3.71
C ASN A 79 12.34 -10.60 -3.15
N LEU A 80 12.51 -10.32 -1.86
CA LEU A 80 11.80 -9.23 -1.18
C LEU A 80 12.00 -7.87 -1.88
N LEU A 81 13.23 -7.59 -2.33
CA LEU A 81 13.54 -6.38 -3.09
C LEU A 81 12.78 -6.31 -4.42
N GLU A 82 12.64 -7.44 -5.12
CA GLU A 82 11.93 -7.51 -6.39
C GLU A 82 10.42 -7.33 -6.19
N ILE A 83 9.84 -7.87 -5.12
CA ILE A 83 8.43 -7.62 -4.78
C ILE A 83 8.18 -6.13 -4.56
N VAL A 84 9.10 -5.45 -3.87
CA VAL A 84 8.99 -4.00 -3.64
C VAL A 84 9.11 -3.20 -4.93
N LEU A 85 9.99 -3.61 -5.84
CA LEU A 85 10.16 -2.96 -7.14
C LEU A 85 8.98 -3.22 -8.08
N ALA A 86 8.41 -4.43 -8.04
CA ALA A 86 7.25 -4.82 -8.82
C ALA A 86 5.96 -4.11 -8.37
N ALA A 87 6.02 -3.43 -7.23
CA ALA A 87 4.88 -2.75 -6.63
C ALA A 87 4.45 -1.50 -7.41
N ASP A 88 5.38 -0.81 -8.06
CA ASP A 88 5.05 0.16 -9.10
C ASP A 88 4.74 -0.59 -10.41
N GLN A 89 3.45 -0.84 -10.66
CA GLN A 89 3.00 -1.62 -11.82
C GLN A 89 3.41 -0.99 -13.15
N GLU A 90 3.45 0.34 -13.23
CA GLU A 90 3.86 1.07 -14.44
C GLU A 90 5.37 0.94 -14.65
N LEU A 91 6.17 1.16 -13.60
CA LEU A 91 7.62 0.99 -13.68
C LEU A 91 7.99 -0.47 -14.01
N ALA A 92 7.29 -1.43 -13.42
CA ALA A 92 7.47 -2.85 -13.67
C ALA A 92 7.05 -3.26 -15.10
N SER A 93 5.98 -2.67 -15.65
CA SER A 93 5.58 -2.92 -17.04
C SER A 93 6.57 -2.33 -18.03
N LEU A 94 6.99 -1.07 -17.83
CA LEU A 94 7.98 -0.39 -18.66
C LEU A 94 9.33 -1.13 -18.65
N ASN A 95 9.80 -1.60 -17.49
CA ASN A 95 11.03 -2.39 -17.40
C ASN A 95 10.94 -3.75 -18.11
N ARG A 96 9.75 -4.39 -18.13
CA ARG A 96 9.54 -5.62 -18.89
C ARG A 96 9.53 -5.34 -20.38
N GLU A 97 8.80 -4.31 -20.79
CA GLU A 97 8.69 -3.91 -22.19
C GLU A 97 10.04 -3.48 -22.77
N ALA A 98 10.86 -2.75 -22.01
CA ALA A 98 12.21 -2.33 -22.41
C ALA A 98 13.14 -3.51 -22.79
N LYS A 99 12.90 -4.71 -22.25
CA LYS A 99 13.71 -5.91 -22.55
C LYS A 99 13.31 -6.59 -23.87
N THR A 100 12.09 -6.37 -24.34
CA THR A 100 11.52 -7.07 -25.50
C THR A 100 11.20 -6.15 -26.66
N ALA A 101 11.12 -4.83 -26.43
CA ALA A 101 10.86 -3.85 -27.48
C ALA A 101 11.99 -3.82 -28.51
N THR A 102 11.63 -3.81 -29.79
CA THR A 102 12.56 -3.74 -30.92
C THR A 102 12.41 -2.46 -31.73
N ASP A 103 11.27 -1.77 -31.61
CA ASP A 103 11.02 -0.48 -32.26
C ASP A 103 11.81 0.66 -31.58
N PRO A 104 12.70 1.36 -32.32
CA PRO A 104 13.53 2.43 -31.74
C PRO A 104 12.73 3.59 -31.13
N GLY A 105 11.59 3.95 -31.73
CA GLY A 105 10.74 5.04 -31.23
C GLY A 105 10.15 4.68 -29.86
N ARG A 106 9.56 3.49 -29.77
CA ARG A 106 8.99 2.96 -28.53
C ARG A 106 10.04 2.77 -27.44
N ILE A 107 11.23 2.28 -27.80
CA ILE A 107 12.35 2.17 -26.86
C ILE A 107 12.70 3.54 -26.27
N ALA A 108 12.77 4.59 -27.09
CA ALA A 108 13.06 5.94 -26.61
C ALA A 108 11.98 6.46 -25.65
N GLU A 109 10.70 6.29 -25.99
CA GLU A 109 9.57 6.66 -25.12
C GLU A 109 9.62 5.96 -23.76
N ILE A 110 9.88 4.65 -23.76
CA ILE A 110 9.98 3.85 -22.53
C ILE A 110 11.12 4.37 -21.65
N HIS A 111 12.29 4.64 -22.22
CA HIS A 111 13.45 5.13 -21.46
C HIS A 111 13.22 6.53 -20.89
N VAL A 112 12.54 7.42 -21.62
CA VAL A 112 12.11 8.73 -21.08
C VAL A 112 11.17 8.54 -19.90
N ARG A 113 10.14 7.69 -20.04
CA ARG A 113 9.17 7.43 -18.97
C ARG A 113 9.81 6.79 -17.74
N LEU A 114 10.74 5.85 -17.94
CA LEU A 114 11.54 5.23 -16.87
C LEU A 114 12.43 6.26 -16.16
N HIS A 115 13.03 7.19 -16.91
CA HIS A 115 13.82 8.28 -16.33
C HIS A 115 12.96 9.20 -15.46
N ASP A 116 11.80 9.63 -15.96
CA ASP A 116 10.86 10.51 -15.24
C ASP A 116 10.36 9.88 -13.94
N LYS A 117 10.13 8.57 -13.94
CA LYS A 117 9.77 7.80 -12.74
C LYS A 117 10.97 7.48 -11.83
N GLY A 118 12.18 7.89 -12.20
CA GLY A 118 13.38 7.67 -11.42
C GLY A 118 13.79 6.21 -11.29
N ALA A 119 13.60 5.40 -12.34
CA ALA A 119 13.87 3.96 -12.34
C ALA A 119 15.29 3.61 -11.87
N SER A 120 16.29 4.41 -12.22
CA SER A 120 17.69 4.24 -11.78
C SER A 120 17.86 4.34 -10.25
N ARG A 121 16.96 5.04 -9.55
CA ARG A 121 16.97 5.21 -8.09
C ARG A 121 16.00 4.28 -7.38
N ALA A 122 15.11 3.60 -8.12
CA ALA A 122 14.06 2.77 -7.55
C ALA A 122 14.62 1.67 -6.64
N SER A 123 15.66 0.94 -7.08
CA SER A 123 16.30 -0.13 -6.28
C SER A 123 16.92 0.40 -4.99
N ALA A 124 17.65 1.53 -5.04
CA ALA A 124 18.23 2.14 -3.86
C ALA A 124 17.16 2.68 -2.89
N ARG A 125 16.00 3.12 -3.42
CA ARG A 125 14.87 3.56 -2.60
C ARG A 125 14.18 2.37 -1.91
N ALA A 126 13.91 1.31 -2.67
CA ALA A 126 13.36 0.06 -2.16
C ALA A 126 14.24 -0.55 -1.07
N ALA A 127 15.55 -0.65 -1.31
CA ALA A 127 16.52 -1.16 -0.35
C ALA A 127 16.56 -0.32 0.94
N ARG A 128 16.49 1.01 0.84
CA ARG A 128 16.43 1.90 2.02
C ARG A 128 15.15 1.74 2.83
N LEU A 129 14.00 1.57 2.17
CA LEU A 129 12.75 1.29 2.85
C LEU A 129 12.87 -0.02 3.64
N LEU A 130 13.30 -1.09 2.98
CA LEU A 130 13.49 -2.40 3.60
C LEU A 130 14.50 -2.35 4.76
N ALA A 131 15.61 -1.62 4.61
CA ALA A 131 16.58 -1.41 5.69
C ALA A 131 15.95 -0.69 6.89
N GLY A 132 15.15 0.35 6.66
CA GLY A 132 14.42 1.07 7.72
C GLY A 132 13.40 0.20 8.47
N LEU A 133 12.98 -0.90 7.85
CA LEU A 133 12.08 -1.90 8.41
C LEU A 133 12.83 -3.09 9.05
N GLY A 134 14.16 -3.03 9.04
CA GLY A 134 15.04 -4.00 9.66
C GLY A 134 15.38 -5.21 8.78
N PHE A 135 15.23 -5.12 7.45
CA PHE A 135 15.75 -6.10 6.51
C PHE A 135 17.15 -5.68 6.06
N ASP A 136 18.16 -6.45 6.45
CA ASP A 136 19.52 -6.25 5.97
C ASP A 136 19.66 -6.64 4.49
N GLU A 137 20.80 -6.33 3.87
CA GLU A 137 21.03 -6.56 2.44
C GLU A 137 20.89 -8.04 2.07
N ALA A 138 21.34 -8.95 2.94
CA ALA A 138 21.18 -10.39 2.74
C ALA A 138 19.71 -10.82 2.77
N ALA A 139 18.91 -10.29 3.69
CA ALA A 139 17.47 -10.55 3.75
C ALA A 139 16.72 -9.97 2.55
N GLN A 140 17.12 -8.80 2.04
CA GLN A 140 16.47 -8.19 0.88
C GLN A 140 16.55 -9.05 -0.38
N GLN A 141 17.63 -9.83 -0.52
CA GLN A 141 17.87 -10.74 -1.64
C GLN A 141 17.29 -12.15 -1.43
N ARG A 142 16.65 -12.41 -0.29
CA ARG A 142 16.06 -13.72 0.00
C ARG A 142 14.63 -13.81 -0.53
N PRO A 143 14.22 -15.01 -1.00
CA PRO A 143 12.84 -15.32 -1.36
C PRO A 143 11.86 -15.09 -0.20
N CYS A 144 10.67 -14.58 -0.52
CA CYS A 144 9.67 -14.21 0.49
C CYS A 144 9.13 -15.38 1.32
N HIS A 145 8.96 -16.55 0.70
CA HIS A 145 8.58 -17.78 1.39
C HIS A 145 9.63 -18.28 2.40
N SER A 146 10.87 -17.78 2.38
CA SER A 146 11.92 -18.16 3.33
C SER A 146 11.82 -17.46 4.70
N PHE A 147 10.88 -16.52 4.83
CA PHE A 147 10.63 -15.79 6.08
C PHE A 147 9.48 -16.41 6.86
N SER A 148 9.63 -16.55 8.18
CA SER A 148 8.57 -17.10 9.02
C SER A 148 7.33 -16.22 9.04
N ASP A 149 6.14 -16.82 9.21
CA ASP A 149 4.86 -16.09 9.28
C ASP A 149 4.85 -14.99 10.34
N GLY A 150 5.49 -15.24 11.48
CA GLY A 150 5.64 -14.24 12.55
C GLY A 150 6.54 -13.07 12.17
N TRP A 151 7.44 -13.25 11.20
CA TRP A 151 8.32 -12.22 10.63
C TRP A 151 7.62 -11.44 9.51
N ARG A 152 6.89 -12.17 8.64
CA ARG A 152 5.96 -11.60 7.64
C ARG A 152 4.87 -10.75 8.29
N LYS A 153 4.39 -11.11 9.48
CA LYS A 153 3.37 -10.34 10.22
C LYS A 153 3.95 -9.21 11.09
N ARG A 154 5.06 -9.42 11.83
CA ARG A 154 5.62 -8.39 12.74
C ARG A 154 6.39 -7.27 12.05
N ARG A 155 7.12 -7.57 10.98
CA ARG A 155 7.87 -6.57 10.19
C ARG A 155 7.24 -6.31 8.83
N GLY A 156 6.51 -7.28 8.27
CA GLY A 156 5.76 -7.12 7.02
C GLY A 156 4.35 -6.55 7.16
N GLY A 157 3.72 -6.56 8.35
CA GLY A 157 2.38 -6.00 8.56
C GLY A 157 2.26 -4.47 8.39
N GLN A 158 3.41 -3.76 8.40
CA GLN A 158 3.50 -2.34 8.02
C GLN A 158 3.96 -2.13 6.56
N VAL A 159 4.33 -3.18 5.82
CA VAL A 159 5.29 -3.07 4.71
C VAL A 159 4.85 -3.82 3.46
N LEU A 160 4.26 -4.99 3.62
CA LEU A 160 4.01 -5.91 2.51
C LEU A 160 2.65 -5.66 1.87
N ASN A 161 2.22 -4.40 1.80
CA ASN A 161 1.23 -4.03 0.80
C ASN A 161 1.96 -3.42 -0.39
N ILE A 162 1.83 -4.11 -1.51
CA ILE A 162 2.36 -3.73 -2.81
C ILE A 162 1.89 -2.28 -3.17
N GLU A 163 0.68 -1.87 -2.78
CA GLU A 163 0.21 -0.48 -2.98
C GLU A 163 0.98 0.57 -2.16
N PHE A 164 1.45 0.24 -0.95
CA PHE A 164 2.20 1.17 -0.09
C PHE A 164 3.62 1.39 -0.63
N LEU A 165 4.19 0.34 -1.22
CA LEU A 165 5.51 0.37 -1.86
C LEU A 165 5.46 1.08 -3.21
N SER A 166 4.36 0.92 -3.97
CA SER A 166 4.08 1.66 -5.20
C SER A 166 4.12 3.18 -4.99
N GLN A 167 3.46 3.69 -3.94
CA GLN A 167 3.43 5.13 -3.63
C GLN A 167 4.74 5.66 -3.04
N ALA A 168 5.60 4.78 -2.51
CA ALA A 168 6.92 5.16 -2.01
C ALA A 168 7.99 5.15 -3.11
N VAL A 169 7.71 4.51 -4.27
CA VAL A 169 8.61 4.45 -5.43
C VAL A 169 8.24 5.49 -6.51
N GLY A 170 6.99 5.96 -6.55
CA GLY A 170 6.56 7.09 -7.39
C GLY A 170 7.10 8.45 -6.96
#